data_AF-A0A940BKA5-F1
#
_entry.id   AF-A0A940BKA5-F1
#
_cell.length_a   1.000
_cell.length_b   1.000
_cell.length_c   1.000
_cell.angle_alpha   90.00
_cell.angle_beta   90.00
_cell.angle_gamma   90.00
#
_symmetry.space_group_name_H-M   'P 1'
#
loop_
_entity.id
_entity.type
_entity.pdbx_description
1 polymer ?
#
loop_
_entity_poly.entity_id
_entity_poly.type
_entity_poly.pdbx_seq_one_letter_code
_entity_poly.pdbx_strand_id
1 'polypeptide(L)'
;ALQAAGETLPSGVGVIGNSAQAFPAFILKHLPAWLGGLMLGTMLINILGCGSGLSLGAATILVRDVYGNFKRRLGIHTSPLSQLTQTRLSIAGILIAAFLAAIAFSGTFINDLGFLSLGLRAVAILFPLSFALWLPDRFSARSVLLSMPTGVAAMLLANFTSLPGDAVYYGLAASLLVLFSDKKRHSTPCRE
;
A
#
# COMPACT_ATOMS: atom_id res chain seq x y z
N ALA A 1 5.20 29.39 -5.08
CA ALA A 1 4.07 30.34 -5.12
C ALA A 1 4.43 31.66 -4.44
N LEU A 2 4.83 31.69 -3.17
CA LEU A 2 5.17 32.93 -2.44
C LEU A 2 6.50 33.61 -2.85
N GLN A 3 7.50 32.88 -3.38
CA GLN A 3 8.72 33.50 -3.93
C GLN A 3 8.52 34.15 -5.31
N ALA A 4 7.42 33.86 -6.00
CA ALA A 4 7.09 34.51 -7.28
C ALA A 4 6.40 35.88 -7.08
N ALA A 5 6.05 36.25 -5.85
CA ALA A 5 5.28 37.44 -5.51
C ALA A 5 6.11 38.61 -4.95
N GLY A 6 7.45 38.49 -4.89
CA GLY A 6 8.34 39.63 -4.59
C GLY A 6 8.25 40.20 -3.17
N GLU A 7 7.43 39.65 -2.26
CA GLU A 7 7.38 40.09 -0.88
C GLU A 7 8.43 39.39 -0.01
N THR A 8 9.17 40.19 0.76
CA THR A 8 10.13 39.72 1.76
C THR A 8 9.40 38.98 2.87
N LEU A 9 9.65 37.67 2.97
CA LEU A 9 9.19 36.81 4.07
C LEU A 9 9.49 37.49 5.42
N PRO A 10 8.49 37.70 6.29
CA PRO A 10 8.76 38.22 7.64
C PRO A 10 9.69 37.26 8.40
N SER A 11 10.61 37.84 9.19
CA SER A 11 11.83 37.27 9.78
C SER A 11 11.67 36.09 10.76
N GLY A 12 10.61 35.29 10.65
CA GLY A 12 10.35 34.07 11.42
C GLY A 12 9.73 32.92 10.62
N VAL A 13 9.38 33.14 9.34
CA VAL A 13 8.82 32.11 8.46
C VAL A 13 9.95 31.27 7.88
N GLY A 14 10.37 30.26 8.64
CA GLY A 14 11.34 29.27 8.20
C GLY A 14 10.86 28.60 6.91
N VAL A 15 11.70 28.66 5.87
CA VAL A 15 11.47 28.00 4.59
C VAL A 15 11.43 26.49 4.83
N ILE A 16 10.24 25.90 4.78
CA ILE A 16 10.06 24.45 4.80
C ILE A 16 10.42 23.91 3.41
N GLY A 17 11.59 23.27 3.29
CA GLY A 17 12.04 22.63 2.06
C GLY A 17 11.23 21.39 1.67
N ASN A 18 10.37 20.88 2.56
CA ASN A 18 9.53 19.71 2.31
C ASN A 18 8.14 19.88 2.96
N SER A 19 7.09 19.77 2.15
CA SER A 19 5.68 19.87 2.56
C SER A 19 5.31 18.88 3.68
N ALA A 20 5.96 17.70 3.71
CA ALA A 20 5.72 16.68 4.75
C ALA A 20 6.09 17.14 6.17
N GLN A 21 6.99 18.13 6.30
CA GLN A 21 7.43 18.66 7.60
C GLN A 21 6.62 19.87 8.06
N ALA A 22 5.64 20.33 7.29
CA ALA A 22 4.81 21.49 7.64
C ALA A 22 4.07 21.28 8.98
N PHE A 23 3.52 20.08 9.20
CA PHE A 23 2.74 19.80 10.40
C PHE A 23 3.60 19.72 11.68
N PRO A 24 4.71 18.94 11.74
CA PRO A 24 5.62 19.00 12.88
C PRO A 24 6.23 20.39 13.12
N ALA A 25 6.57 21.12 12.05
CA ALA A 25 7.11 22.47 12.16
C ALA A 25 6.09 23.47 12.73
N PHE A 26 4.81 23.31 12.40
CA PHE A 26 3.73 24.11 12.97
C PHE A 26 3.60 23.86 14.48
N ILE A 27 3.59 22.60 14.91
CA ILE A 27 3.49 22.22 16.33
C ILE A 27 4.64 22.84 17.14
N LEU A 28 5.86 22.80 16.62
CA LEU A 28 7.03 23.35 17.31
C LEU A 28 7.03 24.89 17.41
N LYS A 29 6.45 25.58 16.42
CA LYS A 29 6.52 27.05 16.34
C LYS A 29 5.31 27.78 16.90
N HIS A 30 4.12 27.16 16.90
CA HIS A 30 2.86 27.86 17.19
C HIS A 30 2.12 27.33 18.43
N LEU A 31 2.54 26.21 19.02
CA LEU A 31 1.86 25.64 20.20
C LEU A 31 2.66 25.84 21.50
N PRO A 32 1.97 25.95 22.65
CA PRO A 32 2.63 25.96 23.95
C PRO A 32 3.31 24.61 24.21
N ALA A 33 4.44 24.64 24.93
CA ALA A 33 5.34 23.49 25.08
C ALA A 33 4.68 22.19 25.56
N TRP A 34 3.71 22.28 26.49
CA TRP A 34 3.00 21.11 27.02
C TRP A 34 2.12 20.43 25.95
N LEU A 35 1.43 21.23 25.12
CA LEU A 35 0.54 20.71 24.07
C LEU A 35 1.36 20.23 22.87
N GLY A 36 2.46 20.91 22.56
CA GLY A 36 3.40 20.47 21.53
C GLY A 36 4.03 19.11 21.85
N GLY A 37 4.44 18.90 23.11
CA GLY A 37 4.94 17.61 23.59
C GLY A 37 3.89 16.50 23.50
N LEU A 38 2.65 16.77 23.87
CA LEU A 38 1.54 15.82 23.74
C LEU A 38 1.34 15.41 22.28
N MET A 39 1.24 16.38 21.36
CA MET A 39 1.01 16.14 19.94
C MET A 39 2.16 15.37 19.28
N LEU A 40 3.41 15.77 19.50
CA LEU A 40 4.58 15.05 18.99
C LEU A 40 4.69 13.65 19.58
N GLY A 41 4.36 13.49 20.86
CA GLY A 41 4.29 12.18 21.53
C GLY A 41 3.27 11.26 20.88
N THR A 42 2.06 11.76 20.59
CA THR A 42 1.03 10.97 19.90
C THR A 42 1.44 10.58 18.48
N MET A 43 2.12 11.47 17.74
CA MET A 43 2.65 11.14 16.42
C MET A 43 3.69 10.01 16.49
N LEU A 44 4.61 10.09 17.46
CA LEU A 44 5.62 9.06 17.66
C LEU A 44 4.99 7.69 17.96
N ILE A 45 4.02 7.66 18.89
CA ILE A 45 3.30 6.44 19.24
C ILE A 45 2.54 5.88 18.03
N ASN A 46 1.90 6.74 17.24
CA ASN A 46 1.15 6.32 16.06
C ASN A 46 2.05 5.71 14.98
N ILE A 47 3.22 6.31 14.72
CA ILE A 47 4.18 5.78 13.74
C ILE A 47 4.73 4.42 14.20
N LEU A 48 5.07 4.28 15.48
CA LEU A 48 5.54 3.00 16.05
C LEU A 48 4.45 1.93 16.02
N GLY A 49 3.21 2.28 16.35
CA GLY A 49 2.06 1.38 16.32
C GLY A 49 1.73 0.90 14.90
N CYS A 50 1.66 1.83 13.93
CA CYS A 50 1.37 1.49 12.55
C CYS A 50 2.50 0.67 11.91
N GLY A 51 3.76 1.05 12.13
CA GLY A 51 4.92 0.32 11.60
C GLY A 51 5.00 -1.11 12.11
N SER A 52 4.77 -1.32 13.41
CA SER A 52 4.78 -2.66 14.00
C SER A 52 3.62 -3.53 13.51
N GLY A 53 2.41 -2.97 13.41
CA GLY A 53 1.23 -3.68 12.89
C GLY A 53 1.39 -4.11 11.43
N LEU A 54 1.88 -3.22 10.57
CA LEU A 54 2.12 -3.52 9.15
C LEU A 54 3.23 -4.57 8.97
N SER A 55 4.33 -4.47 9.74
CA SER A 55 5.42 -5.45 9.70
C SER A 55 4.96 -6.84 10.15
N LEU A 56 4.20 -6.91 11.26
CA LEU A 56 3.66 -8.18 11.76
C LEU A 56 2.65 -8.81 10.78
N GLY A 57 1.78 -7.98 10.19
CA GLY A 57 0.82 -8.43 9.16
C GLY A 57 1.54 -9.02 7.95
N ALA A 58 2.52 -8.29 7.40
CA ALA A 58 3.32 -8.76 6.28
C ALA A 58 4.12 -10.03 6.61
N ALA A 59 4.74 -10.09 7.79
CA ALA A 59 5.49 -11.25 8.26
C ALA A 59 4.62 -12.50 8.36
N THR A 60 3.41 -12.35 8.91
CA THR A 60 2.47 -13.47 9.08
C THR A 60 2.00 -13.99 7.72
N ILE A 61 1.68 -13.10 6.78
CA ILE A 61 1.30 -13.47 5.41
C ILE A 61 2.46 -14.22 4.74
N LEU A 62 3.69 -13.69 4.83
CA LEU A 62 4.86 -14.32 4.21
C LEU A 62 5.15 -15.71 4.81
N VAL A 63 5.07 -15.85 6.14
CA VAL A 63 5.30 -17.15 6.82
C VAL A 63 4.21 -18.16 6.46
N ARG A 64 2.94 -17.75 6.52
CA ARG A 64 1.80 -18.65 6.30
C ARG A 64 1.69 -19.06 4.83
N ASP A 65 1.77 -18.09 3.92
CA ASP A 65 1.46 -18.30 2.51
C ASP A 65 2.69 -18.71 1.71
N VAL A 66 3.85 -18.07 1.93
CA VAL A 66 5.07 -18.41 1.18
C VAL A 66 5.77 -19.58 1.84
N TYR A 67 6.16 -19.45 3.11
CA TYR A 67 6.95 -20.48 3.78
C TYR A 67 6.16 -21.77 4.03
N GLY A 68 4.87 -21.64 4.38
CA GLY A 68 3.95 -22.77 4.56
C GLY A 68 3.73 -23.56 3.28
N ASN A 69 3.45 -22.91 2.15
CA ASN A 69 3.34 -23.61 0.85
C ASN A 69 4.67 -24.15 0.35
N PHE A 70 5.77 -23.39 0.52
CA PHE A 70 7.09 -23.80 0.03
C PHE A 70 7.61 -25.04 0.78
N LYS A 71 7.47 -25.09 2.11
CA LYS A 71 7.77 -26.31 2.88
C LYS A 71 6.85 -27.48 2.53
N ARG A 72 5.56 -27.23 2.29
CA ARG A 72 4.63 -28.28 1.83
C ARG A 72 5.02 -28.83 0.46
N ARG A 73 5.56 -27.99 -0.43
CA ARG A 73 6.14 -28.42 -1.73
C ARG A 73 7.46 -29.16 -1.59
N LEU A 74 8.31 -28.83 -0.61
CA LEU A 74 9.60 -29.50 -0.38
C LEU A 74 9.53 -30.75 0.52
N GLY A 75 8.36 -31.08 1.09
CA GLY A 75 8.18 -32.30 1.91
C GLY A 75 8.91 -32.29 3.25
N ILE A 76 9.43 -31.14 3.71
CA ILE A 76 10.21 -31.03 4.95
C ILE A 76 9.27 -30.78 6.13
N HIS A 77 8.95 -31.82 6.88
CA HIS A 77 8.16 -31.75 8.11
C HIS A 77 8.99 -31.13 9.24
N THR A 78 8.72 -29.87 9.61
CA THR A 78 9.48 -29.19 10.68
C THR A 78 8.67 -29.06 11.97
N SER A 79 9.33 -29.34 13.09
CA SER A 79 8.80 -29.36 14.45
C SER A 79 8.19 -28.02 14.90
N PRO A 80 7.20 -28.02 15.83
CA PRO A 80 6.47 -26.83 16.26
C PRO A 80 7.35 -25.73 16.90
N LEU A 81 8.45 -26.08 17.56
CA LEU A 81 9.40 -25.12 18.13
C LEU A 81 10.17 -24.31 17.06
N SER A 82 10.35 -24.87 15.87
CA SER A 82 11.02 -24.18 14.76
C SER A 82 10.14 -23.12 14.08
N GLN A 83 8.81 -23.23 14.19
CA GLN A 83 7.88 -22.30 13.55
C GLN A 83 7.85 -20.93 14.25
N LEU A 84 8.06 -20.91 15.57
CA LEU A 84 8.15 -19.68 16.35
C LEU A 84 9.43 -18.90 16.00
N THR A 85 10.57 -19.58 15.90
CA THR A 85 11.83 -18.99 15.46
C THR A 85 11.74 -18.48 14.02
N GLN A 86 11.05 -19.22 13.15
CA GLN A 86 10.83 -18.85 11.77
C GLN A 86 9.96 -17.58 11.62
N THR A 87 8.97 -17.42 12.49
CA THR A 87 8.15 -16.20 12.53
C THR A 87 8.96 -15.01 13.02
N ARG A 88 9.74 -15.16 14.11
CA ARG A 88 10.63 -14.09 14.60
C ARG A 88 11.68 -13.69 13.56
N LEU A 89 12.25 -14.66 12.85
CA LEU A 89 13.21 -14.41 11.77
C LEU A 89 12.58 -13.67 10.59
N SER A 90 11.32 -13.99 10.24
CA SER A 90 10.61 -13.27 9.17
C SER A 90 10.34 -11.81 9.53
N ILE A 91 9.99 -11.52 10.78
CA ILE A 91 9.81 -10.14 11.29
C ILE A 91 11.15 -9.40 11.21
N ALA A 92 12.23 -10.02 11.70
CA ALA A 92 13.56 -9.44 11.62
C ALA A 92 13.99 -9.17 10.16
N GLY A 93 13.73 -10.12 9.25
CA GLY A 93 14.04 -9.98 7.82
C GLY A 93 13.30 -8.82 7.16
N ILE A 94 12.00 -8.67 7.45
CA ILE A 94 11.19 -7.55 6.91
C ILE A 94 11.65 -6.21 7.49
N LEU A 95 12.02 -6.16 8.78
CA LEU A 95 12.58 -4.94 9.39
C LEU A 95 13.90 -4.53 8.74
N ILE A 96 14.80 -5.49 8.47
CA ILE A 96 16.07 -5.22 7.78
C ILE A 96 15.82 -4.72 6.35
N ALA A 97 14.89 -5.35 5.63
CA ALA A 97 14.53 -4.92 4.28
C ALA A 97 13.92 -3.50 4.26
N ALA A 98 13.03 -3.20 5.22
CA ALA A 98 12.45 -1.86 5.37
C ALA A 98 13.52 -0.81 5.71
N PHE A 99 14.48 -1.14 6.58
CA PHE A 99 15.60 -0.28 6.90
C PHE A 99 16.49 0.00 5.67
N LEU A 100 16.80 -1.04 4.88
CA LEU A 100 17.58 -0.88 3.66
C LEU A 100 16.84 -0.04 2.60
N ALA A 101 15.53 -0.24 2.45
CA ALA A 101 14.70 0.56 1.57
C ALA A 101 14.64 2.04 2.02
N ALA A 102 14.59 2.30 3.33
CA ALA A 102 14.61 3.67 3.86
C ALA A 102 15.92 4.41 3.54
N ILE A 103 17.05 3.69 3.48
CA ILE A 103 18.34 4.27 3.07
C ILE A 103 18.39 4.48 1.55
N ALA A 104 17.91 3.51 0.77
CA ALA A 104 17.98 3.54 -0.69
C ALA A 104 17.08 4.62 -1.32
N PHE A 105 15.91 4.89 -0.73
CA PHE A 105 14.91 5.81 -1.28
C PHE A 105 14.81 7.09 -0.43
N SER A 106 15.70 8.05 -0.70
CA SER A 106 15.69 9.36 -0.04
C SER A 106 14.84 10.38 -0.82
N GLY A 107 14.07 11.21 -0.12
CA GLY A 107 13.35 12.36 -0.69
C GLY A 107 11.87 12.12 -1.00
N THR A 108 11.31 12.84 -2.00
CA THR A 108 9.89 12.77 -2.37
C THR A 108 9.46 11.40 -2.91
N PHE A 109 10.42 10.60 -3.37
CA PHE A 109 10.18 9.27 -3.94
C PHE A 109 9.51 8.29 -2.96
N ILE A 110 9.78 8.42 -1.66
CA ILE A 110 9.15 7.55 -0.63
C ILE A 110 7.63 7.75 -0.58
N ASN A 111 7.18 8.99 -0.79
CA ASN A 111 5.77 9.34 -0.79
C ASN A 111 5.10 8.79 -2.07
N ASP A 112 5.76 8.92 -3.21
CA ASP A 112 5.24 8.43 -4.50
C ASP A 112 5.16 6.89 -4.52
N LEU A 113 6.17 6.19 -3.98
CA LEU A 113 6.11 4.74 -3.78
C LEU A 113 4.99 4.34 -2.81
N GLY A 114 4.77 5.12 -1.75
CA GLY A 114 3.66 4.93 -0.82
C GLY A 114 2.31 5.05 -1.51
N PHE A 115 2.11 6.11 -2.29
CA PHE A 115 0.90 6.32 -3.10
C PHE A 115 0.71 5.21 -4.14
N LEU A 116 1.77 4.79 -4.83
CA LEU A 116 1.72 3.71 -5.80
C LEU A 116 1.32 2.38 -5.15
N SER A 117 1.93 2.04 -4.01
CA SER A 117 1.63 0.81 -3.25
C SER A 117 0.19 0.81 -2.71
N LEU A 118 -0.29 1.95 -2.21
CA LEU A 118 -1.67 2.11 -1.77
C LEU A 118 -2.65 1.94 -2.94
N GLY A 119 -2.34 2.54 -4.10
CA GLY A 119 -3.14 2.42 -5.31
C GLY A 119 -3.20 0.99 -5.86
N LEU A 120 -2.06 0.28 -5.89
CA LEU A 120 -2.00 -1.11 -6.35
C LEU A 120 -2.87 -2.02 -5.47
N ARG A 121 -2.82 -1.84 -4.14
CA ARG A 121 -3.67 -2.57 -3.20
C ARG A 121 -5.15 -2.27 -3.40
N ALA A 122 -5.50 -1.00 -3.62
CA ALA A 122 -6.87 -0.58 -3.87
C ALA A 122 -7.43 -1.21 -5.16
N VAL A 123 -6.70 -1.12 -6.27
CA VAL A 123 -7.13 -1.68 -7.57
C VAL A 123 -7.25 -3.21 -7.52
N ALA A 124 -6.37 -3.89 -6.79
CA ALA A 124 -6.37 -5.34 -6.68
C ALA A 124 -7.56 -5.90 -5.88
N ILE A 125 -8.05 -5.19 -4.85
CA ILE A 125 -9.00 -5.78 -3.88
C ILE A 125 -10.38 -5.10 -3.91
N LEU A 126 -10.44 -3.78 -4.17
CA LEU A 126 -11.65 -2.99 -3.96
C LEU A 126 -12.82 -3.49 -4.82
N PHE A 127 -12.66 -3.61 -6.14
CA PHE A 127 -13.76 -4.08 -6.99
C PHE A 127 -14.07 -5.57 -6.85
N PRO A 128 -13.09 -6.48 -6.89
CA PRO A 128 -13.37 -7.90 -6.76
C PRO A 128 -14.18 -8.20 -5.49
N LEU A 129 -13.81 -7.56 -4.37
CA LEU A 129 -14.51 -7.76 -3.10
C LEU A 129 -15.86 -7.05 -3.07
N SER A 130 -15.98 -5.83 -3.62
CA SER A 130 -17.26 -5.11 -3.69
C SER A 130 -18.30 -5.87 -4.53
N PHE A 131 -17.90 -6.41 -5.68
CA PHE A 131 -18.79 -7.20 -6.54
C PHE A 131 -19.09 -8.58 -5.95
N ALA A 132 -18.13 -9.22 -5.28
CA ALA A 132 -18.36 -10.48 -4.56
C ALA A 132 -19.37 -10.30 -3.40
N LEU A 133 -19.33 -9.18 -2.69
CA LEU A 133 -20.25 -8.90 -1.58
C LEU A 133 -21.67 -8.55 -2.08
N TRP A 134 -21.79 -7.82 -3.19
CA TRP A 134 -23.08 -7.30 -3.66
C TRP A 134 -23.82 -8.27 -4.61
N LEU A 135 -23.11 -9.09 -5.40
CA LEU A 135 -23.71 -10.05 -6.34
C LEU A 135 -23.04 -11.44 -6.24
N PRO A 136 -23.20 -12.17 -5.11
CA PRO A 136 -22.51 -13.43 -4.86
C PRO A 136 -22.83 -14.56 -5.87
N ASP A 137 -23.97 -14.49 -6.57
CA ASP A 137 -24.49 -15.60 -7.40
C ASP A 137 -24.31 -15.40 -8.92
N ARG A 138 -23.78 -14.25 -9.36
CA ARG A 138 -23.79 -13.83 -10.78
C ARG A 138 -22.43 -13.88 -11.48
N PHE A 139 -21.34 -14.18 -10.77
CA PHE A 139 -19.98 -14.12 -11.30
C PHE A 139 -19.20 -15.40 -11.04
N SER A 140 -18.50 -15.90 -12.07
CA SER A 140 -17.65 -17.07 -11.91
C SER A 140 -16.40 -16.69 -11.09
N ALA A 141 -16.03 -17.53 -10.11
CA ALA A 141 -14.86 -17.30 -9.26
C ALA A 141 -13.56 -17.06 -10.07
N ARG A 142 -13.46 -17.70 -11.25
CA ARG A 142 -12.31 -17.57 -12.17
C ARG A 142 -12.18 -16.17 -12.74
N SER A 143 -13.29 -15.51 -13.05
CA SER A 143 -13.29 -14.18 -13.65
C SER A 143 -12.98 -13.08 -12.65
N VAL A 144 -13.47 -13.24 -11.41
CA VAL A 144 -13.09 -12.37 -10.29
C VAL A 144 -11.60 -12.52 -9.98
N LEU A 145 -11.08 -13.75 -9.97
CA LEU A 145 -9.65 -14.03 -9.79
C LEU A 145 -8.77 -13.47 -10.92
N LEU A 146 -9.26 -13.45 -12.17
CA LEU A 146 -8.55 -12.86 -13.32
C LEU A 146 -8.56 -11.33 -13.30
N SER A 147 -9.61 -10.71 -12.76
CA SER A 147 -9.69 -9.25 -12.68
C SER A 147 -8.62 -8.63 -11.76
N MET A 148 -8.20 -9.35 -10.73
CA MET A 148 -7.17 -8.89 -9.77
C MET A 148 -5.81 -8.61 -10.45
N PRO A 149 -5.15 -9.57 -11.13
CA PRO A 149 -3.89 -9.32 -11.80
C PRO A 149 -4.04 -8.40 -13.01
N THR A 150 -5.18 -8.41 -13.71
CA THR A 150 -5.40 -7.52 -14.87
C THR A 150 -5.48 -6.05 -14.46
N GLY A 151 -6.16 -5.73 -13.35
CA GLY A 151 -6.19 -4.37 -12.80
C GLY A 151 -4.82 -3.87 -12.39
N VAL A 152 -4.05 -4.72 -11.69
CA VAL A 152 -2.68 -4.43 -11.26
C VAL A 152 -1.75 -4.23 -12.46
N ALA A 153 -1.83 -5.10 -13.47
CA ALA A 153 -1.04 -5.01 -14.69
C ALA A 153 -1.36 -3.73 -15.48
N ALA A 154 -2.64 -3.37 -15.62
CA ALA A 154 -3.07 -2.15 -16.29
C ALA A 154 -2.59 -0.89 -15.57
N MET A 155 -2.62 -0.88 -14.22
CA MET A 155 -2.07 0.21 -13.42
C MET A 155 -0.56 0.34 -13.60
N LEU A 156 0.18 -0.78 -13.63
CA LEU A 156 1.63 -0.77 -13.86
C LEU A 156 1.95 -0.26 -15.27
N LEU A 157 1.24 -0.74 -16.29
CA LEU A 157 1.39 -0.28 -17.66
C LEU A 157 1.13 1.23 -17.79
N ALA A 158 0.08 1.74 -17.16
CA ALA A 158 -0.24 3.17 -17.15
C ALA A 158 0.84 4.01 -16.45
N ASN A 159 1.44 3.49 -15.37
CA ASN A 159 2.56 4.15 -14.70
C ASN A 159 3.83 4.18 -15.58
N PHE A 160 4.09 3.11 -16.35
CA PHE A 160 5.23 3.05 -17.29
C PHE A 160 5.04 3.89 -18.57
N THR A 161 3.81 4.16 -18.99
CA THR A 161 3.52 4.94 -20.22
C THR A 161 3.32 6.44 -19.98
N SER A 162 3.46 6.93 -18.74
CA SER A 162 3.34 8.36 -18.39
C SER A 162 2.08 9.03 -18.95
N LEU A 163 0.92 8.34 -18.89
CA LEU A 163 -0.34 8.90 -19.35
C LEU A 163 -0.82 10.05 -18.44
N PRO A 164 -1.51 11.08 -18.98
CA PRO A 164 -2.05 12.17 -18.20
C PRO A 164 -3.20 11.69 -17.30
N GLY A 165 -2.95 11.66 -15.99
CA GLY A 165 -3.91 11.25 -14.95
C GLY A 165 -3.31 10.26 -13.97
N ASP A 166 -3.85 10.17 -12.75
CA ASP A 166 -3.31 9.24 -11.75
C ASP A 166 -3.48 7.79 -12.24
N ALA A 167 -2.37 7.04 -12.29
CA ALA A 167 -2.31 5.65 -12.78
C ALA A 167 -3.36 4.72 -12.13
N VAL A 168 -3.81 5.06 -10.93
CA VAL A 168 -4.86 4.37 -10.19
C VAL A 168 -6.17 4.32 -10.98
N TYR A 169 -6.57 5.40 -11.65
CA TYR A 169 -7.83 5.46 -12.40
C TYR A 169 -7.84 4.48 -13.58
N TYR A 170 -6.71 4.30 -14.25
CA TYR A 170 -6.58 3.35 -15.36
C TYR A 170 -6.67 1.90 -14.88
N GLY A 171 -6.02 1.58 -13.75
CA GLY A 171 -6.16 0.27 -13.11
C GLY A 171 -7.60 -0.01 -12.68
N LEU A 172 -8.25 1.01 -12.10
CA LEU A 172 -9.64 0.97 -11.66
C LEU A 172 -10.60 0.70 -12.84
N ALA A 173 -10.42 1.42 -13.94
CA ALA A 173 -11.21 1.26 -15.16
C ALA A 173 -11.00 -0.12 -15.81
N ALA A 174 -9.76 -0.61 -15.87
CA ALA A 174 -9.45 -1.92 -16.42
C ALA A 174 -10.10 -3.07 -15.61
N SER A 175 -10.02 -3.02 -14.28
CA SER A 175 -10.71 -3.99 -13.41
C SER A 175 -12.22 -3.99 -13.63
N LEU A 176 -12.83 -2.81 -13.78
CA LEU A 176 -14.26 -2.68 -14.10
C LEU A 176 -14.59 -3.25 -15.48
N LEU A 177 -13.80 -2.96 -16.50
CA LEU A 177 -14.03 -3.44 -17.86
C LEU A 177 -13.95 -4.98 -17.94
N VAL A 178 -13.01 -5.60 -17.24
CA VAL A 178 -12.90 -7.07 -17.17
C VAL A 178 -14.14 -7.66 -16.51
N LEU A 179 -14.60 -7.06 -15.42
CA LEU A 179 -15.76 -7.56 -14.66
C LEU A 179 -17.08 -7.34 -15.41
N PHE A 180 -17.22 -6.22 -16.14
CA PHE A 180 -18.32 -5.99 -17.08
C PHE A 180 -18.28 -6.93 -18.29
N SER A 181 -17.10 -7.22 -18.82
CA SER A 181 -16.93 -8.15 -19.94
C SER A 181 -17.30 -9.58 -19.51
N ASP A 182 -17.02 -9.94 -18.26
CA ASP A 182 -17.45 -11.22 -17.69
C ASP A 182 -18.97 -11.33 -17.50
N LYS A 183 -19.62 -10.27 -17.00
CA LYS A 183 -21.09 -10.19 -16.94
C LYS A 183 -21.72 -10.41 -18.33
N LYS A 184 -21.08 -9.90 -19.39
CA LYS A 184 -21.52 -10.08 -20.78
C LYS A 184 -21.29 -11.51 -21.28
N ARG A 185 -20.22 -12.19 -20.85
CA ARG A 185 -19.87 -13.57 -21.22
C ARG A 185 -20.76 -14.61 -20.53
N HIS A 186 -21.32 -14.30 -19.36
CA HIS A 186 -22.33 -15.15 -18.71
C HIS A 186 -23.75 -14.99 -19.31
N SER A 187 -23.93 -14.07 -20.28
CA SER A 187 -25.17 -13.91 -21.05
C SER A 187 -25.15 -14.68 -22.38
N THR A 188 -24.03 -15.32 -22.75
CA THR A 188 -24.03 -16.34 -23.82
C THR A 188 -24.43 -17.68 -23.20
N PRO A 189 -25.60 -18.24 -23.56
CA PRO A 189 -26.18 -19.41 -22.92
C PRO A 189 -25.33 -20.66 -23.17
N CYS A 190 -25.48 -21.62 -22.25
CA CYS A 190 -24.92 -22.97 -22.27
C CYS A 190 -24.81 -23.54 -23.68
N ARG A 191 -23.62 -24.00 -24.05
CA ARG A 191 -23.52 -25.12 -24.99
C ARG A 191 -23.58 -26.40 -24.16
N GLU A 192 -24.72 -27.06 -24.28
CA GLU A 192 -24.93 -28.50 -24.05
C GLU A 192 -23.82 -29.35 -24.71
#